data_AF-A0A9E6XUX5-F1
#
_entry.id   AF-A0A9E6XUX5-F1
#
_cell.length_a   1.000
_cell.length_b   1.000
_cell.length_c   1.000
_cell.angle_alpha   90.00
_cell.angle_beta   90.00
_cell.angle_gamma   90.00
#
_symmetry.space_group_name_H-M   'P 1'
#
loop_
_entity.id
_entity.type
_entity.pdbx_description
1 polymer ?
#
loop_
_entity_poly.entity_id
_entity_poly.type
_entity_poly.pdbx_seq_one_letter_code
_entity_poly.pdbx_strand_id
1 'polypeptide(L)' 'MTNEQVTYVVAGACALIALVAFVMLILRPAWTSYSRVWERMAAAFLSLYVLAAFVGVGVAGGLAITWFWDRIEGNF' A
#
# COMPACT_ATOMS: atom_id res chain seq x y z
N MET A 1 -24.11 -8.07 10.77
CA MET A 1 -22.72 -7.60 10.62
C MET A 1 -22.49 -6.50 11.64
N THR A 2 -21.47 -6.62 12.47
CA THR A 2 -21.03 -5.54 13.35
C THR A 2 -20.21 -4.53 12.56
N ASN A 3 -20.13 -3.28 13.03
CA ASN A 3 -19.34 -2.24 12.36
C ASN A 3 -17.87 -2.66 12.19
N GLU A 4 -17.31 -3.38 13.17
CA GLU A 4 -15.96 -3.94 13.10
C GLU A 4 -15.79 -4.94 11.94
N GLN A 5 -16.76 -5.84 11.76
CA GLN A 5 -16.73 -6.82 10.67
C GLN A 5 -16.76 -6.13 9.31
N VAL A 6 -17.55 -5.06 9.16
CA VAL A 6 -17.60 -4.27 7.92
C VAL A 6 -16.24 -3.61 7.67
N THR A 7 -15.65 -2.99 8.69
CA THR A 7 -14.32 -2.37 8.59
C THR A 7 -13.25 -3.37 8.15
N TYR A 8 -13.22 -4.57 8.75
CA TYR A 8 -12.24 -5.59 8.37
C TYR A 8 -12.41 -6.09 6.94
N VAL A 9 -13.66 -6.28 6.48
CA VAL A 9 -13.94 -6.70 5.11
C VAL A 9 -13.50 -5.62 4.11
N VAL A 10 -13.82 -4.36 4.39
CA VAL A 10 -13.44 -3.23 3.54
C VAL A 10 -11.91 -3.07 3.50
N ALA A 11 -11.26 -3.08 4.67
CA ALA A 11 -9.80 -3.00 4.75
C ALA A 11 -9.11 -4.14 4.00
N GLY A 12 -9.60 -5.38 4.15
CA GLY A 12 -9.10 -6.54 3.43
C GLY A 12 -9.27 -6.42 1.91
N ALA A 13 -10.45 -5.97 1.45
CA ALA A 13 -10.71 -5.77 0.03
C ALA A 13 -9.80 -4.68 -0.57
N CYS A 14 -9.64 -3.55 0.12
CA CYS A 14 -8.75 -2.47 -0.31
C CYS A 14 -7.29 -2.94 -0.38
N ALA A 15 -6.82 -3.69 0.62
CA ALA A 15 -5.47 -4.25 0.63
C ALA A 15 -5.25 -5.21 -0.55
N LEU A 16 -6.23 -6.04 -0.86
CA LEU A 16 -6.15 -7.01 -1.95
C LEU A 16 -6.13 -6.31 -3.32
N ILE A 17 -6.97 -5.29 -3.51
CA ILE A 17 -6.96 -4.46 -4.72
C ILE A 17 -5.62 -3.74 -4.88
N ALA A 18 -5.07 -3.16 -3.80
CA ALA A 18 -3.77 -2.50 -3.83
C ALA A 18 -2.64 -3.47 -4.21
N LEU A 19 -2.67 -4.70 -3.68
CA LEU A 19 -1.71 -5.74 -4.02
C LEU A 19 -1.81 -6.16 -5.49
N VAL A 20 -3.03 -6.34 -6.01
CA VAL A 20 -3.26 -6.63 -7.43
C VAL A 20 -2.75 -5.49 -8.31
N ALA A 21 -3.02 -4.24 -7.94
CA ALA A 21 -2.52 -3.06 -8.65
C ALA A 21 -0.98 -3.01 -8.65
N PHE A 22 -0.34 -3.29 -7.52
CA PHE A 22 1.13 -3.39 -7.43
C PHE A 22 1.70 -4.44 -8.38
N VAL A 23 1.12 -5.64 -8.38
CA VAL A 23 1.58 -6.74 -9.24
C VAL A 23 1.39 -6.38 -10.73
N MET A 24 0.24 -5.82 -11.10
CA MET A 24 -0.07 -5.51 -12.50
C MET A 24 0.69 -4.29 -13.04
N LEU A 25 0.79 -3.22 -12.25
CA LEU A 25 1.33 -1.93 -12.71
C LEU A 25 2.84 -1.79 -12.48
N ILE A 26 3.40 -2.47 -11.49
CA ILE A 26 4.82 -2.29 -11.11
C ILE A 26 5.59 -3.59 -11.33
N LEU A 27 5.15 -4.72 -10.74
CA LEU A 27 5.94 -5.95 -10.77
C LEU A 27 6.01 -6.58 -12.17
N ARG A 28 4.87 -6.63 -12.89
CA ARG A 28 4.80 -7.18 -14.25
C ARG A 28 5.70 -6.43 -15.25
N PRO A 29 5.63 -5.09 -15.41
CA PRO A 29 6.51 -4.38 -16.34
C PRO A 29 7.99 -4.44 -15.93
N ALA A 30 8.29 -4.43 -14.63
CA ALA A 30 9.66 -4.57 -14.14
C ALA A 30 10.29 -5.92 -14.57
N TRP A 31 9.50 -7.00 -14.56
CA TRP A 31 9.96 -8.33 -14.96
C TRP A 31 10.12 -8.48 -16.48
N THR A 32 9.27 -7.81 -17.27
CA THR A 32 9.27 -7.94 -18.73
C THR A 32 10.41 -7.17 -19.42
N SER A 33 10.98 -6.15 -18.80
CA SER A 33 11.99 -5.28 -19.42
C SER A 33 13.40 -5.86 -19.49
N TYR A 34 13.74 -6.87 -18.67
CA TYR A 34 15.11 -7.38 -18.56
C TYR A 34 15.25 -8.84 -18.97
N SER A 35 16.33 -9.12 -19.73
CA SER A 35 16.65 -10.45 -20.29
C SER A 35 17.49 -11.31 -19.34
N ARG A 36 18.25 -10.72 -18.41
CA ARG A 36 19.03 -11.44 -17.39
C ARG A 36 18.26 -11.60 -16.09
N VAL A 37 18.25 -12.83 -15.56
CA VAL A 37 17.54 -13.20 -14.32
C VAL A 37 18.03 -12.41 -13.10
N TRP A 38 19.32 -12.06 -13.05
CA TRP A 38 19.89 -11.24 -11.98
C TRP A 38 19.39 -9.79 -11.97
N GLU A 39 19.14 -9.18 -13.15
CA GLU A 39 18.57 -7.83 -13.25
C GLU A 39 17.09 -7.82 -12.84
N ARG A 40 16.35 -8.92 -13.11
CA ARG A 40 14.97 -9.09 -12.66
C ARG A 40 14.85 -9.11 -11.14
N MET A 41 15.80 -9.74 -10.44
CA MET A 41 15.81 -9.77 -8.96
C MET A 41 16.06 -8.38 -8.36
N ALA A 42 17.01 -7.62 -8.91
CA ALA A 42 17.26 -6.25 -8.46
C ALA A 42 16.07 -5.32 -8.74
N ALA A 43 15.43 -5.45 -9.91
CA ALA A 43 14.23 -4.68 -10.24
C ALA A 43 13.03 -5.04 -9.35
N ALA A 44 12.87 -6.33 -9.01
CA ALA A 44 11.85 -6.77 -8.06
C ALA A 44 12.08 -6.16 -6.67
N PHE A 45 13.32 -6.12 -6.19
CA PHE A 45 13.66 -5.46 -4.92
C PHE A 45 13.32 -3.96 -4.94
N LEU A 46 13.63 -3.27 -6.03
CA LEU A 46 13.29 -1.85 -6.20
C LEU A 46 11.77 -1.63 -6.26
N SER A 47 11.01 -2.55 -6.85
CA SER A 47 9.54 -2.50 -6.79
C SER A 47 9.01 -2.68 -5.36
N LEU A 48 9.61 -3.55 -4.54
CA LEU A 48 9.24 -3.67 -3.13
C LEU A 48 9.53 -2.39 -2.34
N TYR A 49 10.59 -1.66 -2.69
CA TYR A 49 10.87 -0.35 -2.11
C TYR A 49 9.75 0.66 -2.43
N VAL A 50 9.26 0.67 -3.67
CA VAL A 50 8.12 1.51 -4.07
C VAL A 50 6.85 1.11 -3.31
N LEU A 51 6.56 -0.18 -3.17
CA LEU A 51 5.44 -0.67 -2.36
C LEU A 51 5.57 -0.19 -0.91
N ALA A 52 6.74 -0.35 -0.31
CA ALA A 52 7.01 0.06 1.06
C ALA A 52 6.85 1.58 1.23
N ALA A 53 7.26 2.38 0.26
CA ALA A 53 7.08 3.83 0.28
C ALA A 53 5.59 4.22 0.24
N PHE A 54 4.80 3.62 -0.67
CA PHE A 54 3.36 3.89 -0.74
C PHE A 54 2.61 3.45 0.51
N VAL A 55 2.95 2.26 1.05
CA VAL A 55 2.39 1.78 2.32
C VAL A 55 2.79 2.71 3.46
N GLY A 56 4.06 3.12 3.53
CA GLY A 56 4.57 4.03 4.55
C GLY A 56 3.86 5.37 4.54
N VAL A 57 3.67 5.98 3.37
CA VAL A 57 2.93 7.24 3.22
C VAL A 57 1.46 7.06 3.62
N GLY A 58 0.81 5.97 3.20
CA GLY A 58 -0.58 5.68 3.57
C GLY A 58 -0.77 5.50 5.08
N VAL A 59 0.12 4.75 5.73
CA VAL A 59 0.10 4.54 7.19
C VAL A 59 0.39 5.85 7.91
N ALA A 60 1.40 6.61 7.48
CA ALA A 60 1.73 7.90 8.08
C ALA A 60 0.57 8.90 7.96
N GLY A 61 -0.08 8.96 6.80
CA GLY A 61 -1.26 9.79 6.59
C GLY A 61 -2.44 9.37 7.46
N GLY A 62 -2.74 8.07 7.54
CA GLY A 62 -3.79 7.54 8.41
C GLY A 62 -3.52 7.85 9.90
N LEU A 63 -2.30 7.59 10.36
CA LEU A 63 -1.89 7.88 11.74
C LEU A 63 -1.93 9.38 12.03
N ALA A 64 -1.48 10.23 11.11
CA ALA A 64 -1.54 11.67 11.25
C ALA A 64 -3.00 12.13 11.44
N ILE A 65 -3.93 11.65 10.62
CA ILE A 65 -5.36 11.99 10.75
C ILE A 65 -5.91 11.54 12.10
N THR A 66 -5.61 10.32 12.54
CA THR A 66 -6.07 9.83 13.86
C THR A 66 -5.45 10.61 15.02
N TRP A 67 -4.19 11.05 14.89
CA TRP A 67 -3.49 11.78 15.94
C TRP A 67 -3.96 13.23 16.04
N PHE A 68 -4.27 13.85 14.89
CA PHE A 68 -4.82 15.21 14.84
C PHE A 68 -6.33 15.26 15.00
N TRP A 69 -7.00 14.11 15.21
CA TRP A 69 -8.46 14.04 15.22
C TRP A 69 -9.08 15.02 16.22
N ASP A 70 -8.63 15.02 17.48
CA ASP A 70 -9.07 15.96 18.53
C ASP A 70 -8.94 17.44 18.09
N ARG A 71 -7.88 17.75 17.34
CA ARG A 71 -7.61 19.11 16.84
C ARG A 71 -8.45 19.47 15.62
N ILE A 72 -8.85 18.47 14.83
CA ILE A 72 -9.68 18.62 13.63
C ILE A 72 -11.16 18.76 14.01
N GLU A 73 -11.62 18.03 15.02
CA GLU A 73 -13.00 18.07 15.50
C GLU A 73 -13.34 19.32 16.35
N GLY A 74 -12.34 20.15 16.65
CA GLY A 74 -12.53 21.45 17.31
C GLY A 74 -12.68 21.38 18.82
N ASN A 75 -12.40 20.23 19.44
CA ASN A 75 -12.39 20.08 20.89
C ASN A 75 -11.06 20.63 21.46
N PHE A 76 -11.13 21.79 22.10
CA PHE A 76 -10.09 22.33 22.98
C PHE A 76 -10.23 21.77 24.39
#